data_AF-A0A1U7WRW0-F1
#
_entry.id   AF-A0A1U7WRW0-F1
#
_cell.length_a   1.000
_cell.length_b   1.000
_cell.length_c   1.000
_cell.angle_alpha   90.00
_cell.angle_beta   90.00
_cell.angle_gamma   90.00
#
_symmetry.space_group_name_H-M   'P 1'
#
loop_
_entity.id
_entity.type
_entity.pdbx_description
1 polymer ?
#
loop_
_entity_poly.entity_id
_entity_poly.type
_entity_poly.pdbx_seq_one_letter_code
_entity_poly.pdbx_strand_id
1 'polypeptide(L)'
;MEIENEEFLTITCPKEDDYKLGQGQLTDLKGKLCLAYYSEELSRMVLFLLKDPKSRTWVKEQTINLSGMGDLVRIVGYVPLDDNNGEILIQDIERFEKCK
;
A
#
# COMPACT_ATOMS: atom_id res chain seq x y z
N MET A 1 -17.40 27.83 1.55
CA MET A 1 -16.04 27.60 1.00
C MET A 1 -16.28 27.12 -0.41
N GLU A 2 -16.16 28.02 -1.38
CA GLU A 2 -16.35 27.70 -2.80
C GLU A 2 -15.10 26.94 -3.26
N ILE A 3 -15.26 25.66 -3.60
CA ILE A 3 -14.21 24.81 -4.21
C ILE A 3 -14.20 25.07 -5.72
N GLU A 4 -14.45 26.31 -6.12
CA GLU A 4 -14.53 26.70 -7.52
C GLU A 4 -13.09 27.05 -7.93
N ASN A 5 -12.48 26.16 -8.72
CA ASN A 5 -11.15 26.23 -9.35
C ASN A 5 -9.99 25.45 -8.69
N GLU A 6 -10.24 24.40 -7.91
CA GLU A 6 -9.17 23.44 -7.60
C GLU A 6 -8.91 22.53 -8.82
N GLU A 7 -7.73 22.67 -9.43
CA GLU A 7 -7.25 21.73 -10.44
C GLU A 7 -6.93 20.38 -9.77
N PHE A 8 -7.85 19.42 -9.87
CA PHE A 8 -7.61 18.07 -9.38
C PHE A 8 -6.57 17.35 -10.25
N LEU A 9 -5.50 16.88 -9.62
CA LEU A 9 -4.47 16.12 -10.30
C LEU A 9 -4.77 14.63 -10.20
N THR A 10 -5.14 14.01 -11.32
CA THR A 10 -5.37 12.56 -11.37
C THR A 10 -4.04 11.81 -11.39
N ILE A 11 -3.79 11.00 -10.36
CA ILE A 11 -2.63 10.10 -10.27
C ILE A 11 -3.11 8.69 -10.61
N THR A 12 -2.49 8.05 -11.59
CA THR A 12 -2.78 6.65 -11.97
C THR A 12 -1.99 5.69 -11.10
N CYS A 13 -2.46 4.46 -10.89
CA CYS A 13 -1.69 3.43 -10.20
C CYS A 13 -0.34 3.14 -10.91
N PRO A 14 0.68 2.64 -10.19
CA PRO A 14 1.91 2.14 -10.80
C PRO A 14 1.59 1.09 -11.86
N LYS A 15 2.29 1.16 -13.00
CA LYS A 15 2.22 0.11 -14.02
C LYS A 15 3.19 -0.99 -13.63
N GLU A 16 2.68 -2.16 -13.29
CA GLU A 16 3.46 -3.40 -13.26
C GLU A 16 3.01 -4.32 -14.39
N ASP A 17 3.94 -5.16 -14.85
CA ASP A 17 3.68 -6.21 -15.83
C ASP A 17 2.76 -7.31 -15.27
N ASP A 18 2.66 -7.43 -13.94
CA ASP A 18 1.72 -8.32 -13.26
C ASP A 18 0.39 -7.60 -13.01
N TYR A 19 -0.56 -7.81 -13.91
CA TYR A 19 -1.94 -7.29 -13.89
C TYR A 19 -2.79 -7.74 -12.69
N LYS A 20 -2.23 -8.48 -11.75
CA LYS A 20 -2.92 -8.94 -10.56
C LYS A 20 -2.52 -8.06 -9.40
N LEU A 21 -2.84 -6.76 -9.48
CA LEU A 21 -2.88 -5.89 -8.32
C LEU A 21 -4.22 -6.15 -7.59
N GLY A 22 -4.21 -7.03 -6.59
CA GLY A 22 -5.27 -7.20 -5.59
C GLY A 22 -5.47 -5.98 -4.66
N GLN A 23 -5.81 -6.19 -3.38
CA GLN A 23 -6.08 -5.08 -2.46
C GLN A 23 -4.83 -4.23 -2.21
N GLY A 24 -4.93 -2.94 -2.50
CA GLY A 24 -3.89 -1.94 -2.21
C GLY A 24 -4.40 -0.85 -1.27
N GLN A 25 -3.51 -0.27 -0.48
CA GLN A 25 -3.80 0.87 0.37
C GLN A 25 -2.89 2.04 0.01
N LEU A 26 -3.49 3.23 -0.03
CA LEU A 26 -2.77 4.49 -0.17
C LEU A 26 -2.52 5.07 1.22
N THR A 27 -1.30 5.55 1.44
CA THR A 27 -0.90 6.26 2.65
C THR A 27 0.02 7.41 2.33
N ASP A 28 0.13 8.37 3.25
CA ASP A 28 1.30 9.23 3.30
C ASP A 28 2.46 8.50 3.99
N LEU A 29 3.65 8.60 3.43
CA LEU A 29 4.90 8.16 4.04
C LEU A 29 5.95 9.26 3.87
N LYS A 30 6.23 10.00 4.95
CA LYS A 30 7.18 11.14 4.97
C LYS A 30 6.82 12.23 3.96
N GLY A 31 5.55 12.58 3.84
CA GLY A 31 5.07 13.60 2.90
C GLY A 31 5.05 13.15 1.44
N LYS A 32 5.15 11.85 1.19
CA LYS A 32 5.08 11.23 -0.14
C LYS A 32 3.93 10.25 -0.17
N LEU A 33 3.17 10.29 -1.27
CA LEU A 33 2.13 9.29 -1.49
C LEU A 33 2.77 7.93 -1.72
N CYS A 34 2.42 6.97 -0.88
CA CYS A 34 2.84 5.58 -0.98
C CYS A 34 1.62 4.70 -1.29
N LEU A 35 1.78 3.82 -2.26
CA LEU A 35 0.84 2.74 -2.52
C LEU A 35 1.48 1.44 -2.04
N ALA A 36 0.85 0.82 -1.07
CA ALA A 36 1.23 -0.46 -0.54
C ALA A 36 0.28 -1.53 -1.10
N TYR A 37 0.84 -2.55 -1.74
CA TYR A 37 0.10 -3.53 -2.51
C TYR A 37 0.43 -4.96 -2.04
N TYR A 38 -0.58 -5.80 -1.82
CA TYR A 38 -0.40 -7.22 -1.45
C TYR A 38 -0.86 -8.18 -2.55
N SER A 39 0.02 -9.09 -2.94
CA SER A 39 -0.28 -10.22 -3.83
C SER A 39 -0.30 -11.52 -3.03
N GLU A 40 -1.49 -12.12 -2.94
CA GLU A 40 -1.74 -13.43 -2.32
C GLU A 40 -0.98 -14.54 -3.06
N GLU A 41 -1.12 -14.60 -4.39
CA GLU A 41 -0.49 -15.59 -5.26
C GLU A 41 1.04 -15.63 -5.13
N LEU A 42 1.65 -14.46 -4.93
CA LEU A 42 3.10 -14.33 -4.80
C LEU A 42 3.55 -14.25 -3.34
N SER A 43 2.61 -14.31 -2.39
CA SER A 43 2.81 -14.10 -0.95
C SER A 43 3.76 -12.94 -0.66
N ARG A 44 3.56 -11.80 -1.34
CA ARG A 44 4.46 -10.64 -1.24
C ARG A 44 3.69 -9.34 -1.17
N MET A 45 4.29 -8.38 -0.49
CA MET A 45 3.84 -7.00 -0.45
C MET A 45 4.85 -6.10 -1.14
N VAL A 46 4.36 -5.16 -1.95
CA VAL A 46 5.18 -4.22 -2.72
C VAL A 46 4.82 -2.80 -2.31
N LEU A 47 5.84 -1.98 -2.05
CA LEU A 47 5.69 -0.57 -1.73
C LEU A 47 6.12 0.26 -2.93
N PHE A 48 5.20 1.07 -3.43
CA PHE A 48 5.48 2.10 -4.41
C PHE A 48 5.42 3.47 -3.77
N LEU A 49 6.37 4.34 -4.10
CA LEU A 49 6.31 5.74 -3.74
C LEU A 49 6.15 6.59 -5.01
N LEU A 50 5.26 7.56 -4.95
CA LEU A 50 5.14 8.60 -5.96
C LEU A 50 6.32 9.56 -5.78
N LYS A 51 7.29 9.51 -6.69
CA LYS A 51 8.47 10.40 -6.63
C LYS A 51 8.13 11.82 -7.03
N ASP A 52 7.31 11.95 -8.07
CA ASP A 52 6.90 13.24 -8.60
C ASP A 52 5.43 13.15 -9.06
N PRO A 53 4.53 13.89 -8.39
CA PRO A 53 3.12 13.96 -8.79
C PRO A 53 2.90 14.54 -10.18
N LYS A 54 3.78 15.44 -10.68
CA LYS A 54 3.61 16.07 -11.99
C LYS A 54 3.89 15.10 -13.13
N SER A 55 4.99 14.36 -13.04
CA SER A 55 5.30 13.29 -14.00
C SER A 55 4.52 12.00 -13.74
N ARG A 56 3.79 11.90 -12.63
CA ARG A 56 3.00 10.72 -12.21
C ARG A 56 3.88 9.48 -12.09
N THR A 57 5.14 9.68 -11.69
CA THR A 57 6.16 8.63 -11.67
C THR A 57 6.14 7.89 -10.35
N TRP A 58 5.74 6.62 -10.39
CA TRP A 58 5.86 5.69 -9.28
C TRP A 58 7.18 4.93 -9.35
N VAL A 59 7.79 4.71 -8.18
CA VAL A 59 8.99 3.89 -8.05
C VAL A 59 8.69 2.78 -7.04
N LYS A 60 9.00 1.53 -7.42
CA LYS A 60 9.04 0.40 -6.49
C LYS A 60 10.21 0.63 -5.54
N GLU A 61 9.91 0.87 -4.27
CA GLU A 61 10.92 1.12 -3.25
C GLU A 61 11.28 -0.17 -2.51
N GLN A 62 10.29 -1.01 -2.23
CA GLN A 62 10.53 -2.23 -1.46
C GLN A 62 9.60 -3.36 -1.89
N THR A 63 10.11 -4.59 -1.79
CA THR A 63 9.33 -5.82 -1.83
C THR A 63 9.56 -6.57 -0.52
N ILE A 64 8.49 -6.89 0.17
CA ILE A 64 8.46 -7.62 1.43
C ILE A 64 7.91 -9.01 1.12
N ASN A 65 8.69 -10.04 1.41
CA ASN A 65 8.22 -11.42 1.30
C ASN A 65 7.41 -11.77 2.55
N LEU A 66 6.18 -12.24 2.34
CA LEU A 66 5.23 -12.62 3.39
C LEU A 66 4.98 -14.14 3.39
N SER A 67 5.87 -14.93 2.77
CA SER A 67 5.79 -16.39 2.79
C SER A 67 5.64 -16.92 4.22
N GLY A 68 4.57 -17.66 4.50
CA GLY A 68 4.30 -18.23 5.82
C GLY A 68 3.39 -17.38 6.72
N MET A 69 3.04 -16.15 6.31
CA MET A 69 1.81 -15.49 6.77
C MET A 69 0.66 -16.06 5.92
N GLY A 70 -0.48 -16.35 6.55
CA GLY A 70 -1.60 -17.04 5.89
C GLY A 70 -2.14 -16.32 4.64
N ASP A 71 -3.15 -16.92 4.00
CA ASP A 71 -3.74 -16.44 2.74
C ASP A 71 -4.33 -15.02 2.84
N LEU A 72 -4.50 -14.47 4.05
CA LEU A 72 -5.19 -13.21 4.29
C LEU A 72 -4.34 -12.27 5.13
N VAL A 73 -3.48 -11.52 4.46
CA VAL A 73 -2.76 -10.42 5.08
C VAL A 73 -3.48 -9.10 4.82
N ARG A 74 -3.73 -8.33 5.88
CA ARG A 74 -4.31 -6.99 5.77
C ARG A 74 -3.36 -5.94 6.34
N ILE A 75 -3.18 -4.87 5.59
CA ILE A 75 -2.55 -3.66 6.10
C ILE A 75 -3.58 -2.99 7.02
N VAL A 76 -3.28 -2.92 8.31
CA VAL A 76 -4.23 -2.43 9.33
C VAL A 76 -3.98 -0.98 9.72
N GLY A 77 -2.83 -0.44 9.36
CA GLY A 77 -2.53 0.97 9.56
C GLY A 77 -1.06 1.29 9.36
N TYR A 78 -0.81 2.59 9.41
CA TYR A 78 0.51 3.19 9.37
C TYR A 78 0.67 3.98 10.67
N VAL A 79 1.75 3.76 11.40
CA VAL A 79 1.98 4.49 12.65
C VAL A 79 2.51 5.88 12.29
N PRO A 80 1.82 6.98 12.65
CA PRO A 80 2.29 8.33 12.41
C PRO A 80 3.68 8.55 13.03
N LEU A 81 4.53 9.26 12.29
CA LEU A 81 5.97 9.41 12.56
C LEU A 81 6.31 10.32 13.73
N ASP A 82 5.33 10.99 14.35
CA ASP A 82 5.63 12.06 15.32
C ASP A 82 6.45 11.59 16.52
N ASP A 83 6.55 10.28 16.78
CA ASP A 83 7.52 9.67 17.72
C ASP A 83 7.97 8.22 17.34
N ASN A 84 7.75 7.73 16.11
CA ASN A 84 8.10 6.36 15.72
C ASN A 84 8.80 6.29 14.34
N ASN A 85 9.45 5.17 14.00
CA ASN A 85 10.26 4.95 12.79
C ASN A 85 9.47 4.77 11.48
N GLY A 86 8.14 4.95 11.49
CA GLY A 86 7.29 4.78 10.30
C GLY A 86 7.05 3.31 9.96
N GLU A 87 6.73 2.52 10.98
CA GLU A 87 6.44 1.10 10.85
C GLU A 87 5.10 0.86 10.17
N ILE A 88 5.04 -0.19 9.34
CA ILE A 88 3.81 -0.65 8.69
C ILE A 88 3.26 -1.80 9.52
N LEU A 89 2.02 -1.66 9.99
CA LEU A 89 1.36 -2.72 10.75
C LEU A 89 0.64 -3.66 9.80
N ILE A 90 1.06 -4.92 9.86
CA ILE A 90 0.55 -6.01 9.04
C ILE A 90 -0.14 -7.00 9.98
N GLN A 91 -1.42 -7.29 9.74
CA GLN A 91 -2.18 -8.29 10.49
C GLN A 91 -2.40 -9.52 9.61
N ASP A 92 -2.05 -10.68 10.16
CA ASP A 92 -2.50 -11.97 9.63
C ASP A 92 -3.95 -12.19 10.10
N ILE A 93 -4.86 -12.41 9.16
CA ILE A 93 -6.24 -12.75 9.46
C ILE A 93 -6.32 -14.28 9.51
N GLU A 94 -6.12 -14.85 10.70
CA GLU A 94 -6.47 -16.24 10.91
C GLU A 94 -7.97 -16.44 10.62
N ARG A 95 -8.29 -17.36 9.70
CA ARG A 95 -9.67 -17.85 9.58
C ARG A 95 -10.02 -18.47 10.93
N PHE A 96 -10.98 -17.89 11.63
CA PHE A 96 -11.70 -18.60 12.68
C PHE A 96 -12.36 -19.83 12.05
N GLU A 97 -11.66 -20.97 12.03
CA GLU A 97 -12.31 -22.25 11.89
C GLU A 97 -13.22 -22.37 13.10
N LYS A 98 -14.53 -22.19 12.87
CA LYS A 98 -15.54 -22.59 13.85
C LYS A 98 -15.26 -24.05 14.18
N CYS A 99 -14.74 -24.31 15.38
CA CYS A 99 -14.74 -25.64 15.97
C CYS A 99 -16.17 -26.19 15.85
N LYS A 100 -16.31 -27.25 15.06
CA LYS A 100 -17.55 -28.01 14.90
C LYS A 100 -17.88 -28.79 16.16
#